data_AF-A0A4Z1DXC4-F1
#
_entry.id   AF-A0A4Z1DXC4-F1
#
_cell.length_a   1.000
_cell.length_b   1.000
_cell.length_c   1.000
_cell.angle_alpha   90.00
_cell.angle_beta   90.00
_cell.angle_gamma   90.00
#
_symmetry.space_group_name_H-M   'P 1'
#
loop_
_entity.id
_entity.type
_entity.pdbx_description
1 polymer ?
#
loop_
_entity_poly.entity_id
_entity_poly.type
_entity_poly.pdbx_seq_one_letter_code
_entity_poly.pdbx_strand_id
1 'polypeptide(L)'
;MTTTPRDDDTTPAVPFAGESFDQGEAIQLYWESVRAKARIGRLAVYMGTDLSAAVAPPAWSFGDDPRLADELLGHVLTGRKTATSTALVEFGDEALPRVGELAILLDGAGHPRALVRTTAVETVRFDEVDEAFAAAEGEDDLSLGSWREQHEIYWRRVLGRDTVDPSTEIVLERFELLDPRVG
;
A
#
# COMPACT_ATOMS: atom_id res chain seq x y z
N MET A 1 45.86 -50.96 -31.40
CA MET A 1 44.54 -51.59 -31.57
C MET A 1 44.19 -52.10 -30.17
N THR A 2 43.35 -51.41 -29.39
CA THR A 2 41.88 -51.55 -29.37
C THR A 2 41.35 -50.48 -28.39
N THR A 3 40.63 -49.47 -28.90
CA THR A 3 39.20 -49.18 -28.64
C THR A 3 38.87 -48.55 -27.28
N THR A 4 38.54 -47.26 -27.34
CA THR A 4 37.80 -46.47 -26.34
C THR A 4 36.37 -46.98 -26.18
N PRO A 5 35.77 -46.87 -24.97
CA PRO A 5 34.36 -46.51 -24.86
C PRO A 5 34.25 -45.09 -24.29
N ARG A 6 33.42 -44.32 -24.99
CA ARG A 6 32.97 -42.97 -24.70
C ARG A 6 31.62 -43.14 -24.04
N ASP A 7 31.44 -42.56 -22.86
CA ASP A 7 30.16 -42.09 -22.35
C ASP A 7 30.48 -41.05 -21.27
N ASP A 8 30.08 -39.81 -21.50
CA ASP A 8 29.37 -39.09 -20.46
C ASP A 8 28.44 -38.08 -21.13
N ASP A 9 27.17 -38.40 -20.93
CA ASP A 9 25.96 -37.75 -21.36
C ASP A 9 25.90 -36.33 -20.80
N THR A 10 26.27 -35.34 -21.62
CA THR A 10 25.99 -33.94 -21.31
C THR A 10 24.57 -33.64 -21.76
N THR A 11 23.60 -33.95 -20.91
CA THR A 11 22.29 -33.33 -20.98
C THR A 11 22.48 -31.82 -20.76
N PRO A 12 22.06 -30.92 -21.68
CA PRO A 12 22.11 -29.50 -21.40
C PRO A 12 21.14 -29.20 -20.26
N ALA A 13 21.65 -28.58 -19.19
CA ALA A 13 20.81 -28.06 -18.13
C ALA A 13 19.81 -27.08 -18.76
N VAL A 14 18.54 -27.44 -18.72
CA VAL A 14 17.44 -26.52 -19.00
C VAL A 14 17.52 -25.46 -17.89
N PRO A 15 17.70 -24.17 -18.17
CA PRO A 15 17.61 -23.18 -17.12
C PRO A 15 16.18 -23.24 -16.58
N PHE A 16 16.03 -23.59 -15.31
CA PHE A 16 14.82 -23.22 -14.57
C PHE A 16 14.79 -21.70 -14.56
N ALA A 17 14.10 -21.12 -15.52
CA ALA A 17 13.59 -19.77 -15.39
C ALA A 17 12.62 -19.83 -14.20
N GLY A 18 13.14 -19.56 -13.00
CA GLY A 18 12.28 -19.30 -11.85
C GLY A 18 11.36 -18.17 -12.26
N GLU A 19 10.06 -18.42 -12.28
CA GLU A 19 9.07 -17.42 -12.62
C GLU A 19 9.31 -16.22 -11.70
N SER A 20 9.75 -15.10 -12.29
CA SER A 20 9.87 -13.85 -11.57
C SER A 20 8.48 -13.45 -11.10
N PHE A 21 8.36 -13.01 -9.84
CA PHE A 21 7.10 -12.52 -9.30
C PHE A 21 6.52 -11.42 -10.19
N ASP A 22 5.33 -11.67 -10.75
CA ASP A 22 4.55 -10.68 -11.46
C ASP A 22 3.59 -10.00 -10.47
N GLN A 23 3.95 -8.79 -10.06
CA GLN A 23 3.14 -7.99 -9.15
C GLN A 23 1.76 -7.66 -9.73
N GLY A 24 1.67 -7.39 -11.04
CA GLY A 24 0.42 -7.04 -11.70
C GLY A 24 -0.56 -8.22 -11.68
N GLU A 25 -0.06 -9.42 -12.00
CA GLU A 25 -0.83 -10.65 -11.89
C GLU A 25 -1.26 -10.92 -10.45
N ALA A 26 -0.35 -10.76 -9.48
CA ALA A 26 -0.65 -10.97 -8.07
C ALA A 26 -1.74 -10.01 -7.54
N ILE A 27 -1.68 -8.72 -7.92
CA ILE A 27 -2.70 -7.72 -7.60
C ILE A 27 -4.05 -8.12 -8.21
N GLN A 28 -4.07 -8.51 -9.48
CA GLN A 28 -5.29 -8.92 -10.16
C GLN A 28 -5.94 -10.15 -9.50
N LEU A 29 -5.14 -11.17 -9.18
CA LEU A 29 -5.61 -12.37 -8.49
C LEU A 29 -6.12 -12.07 -7.08
N TYR A 30 -5.46 -11.16 -6.36
CA TYR A 30 -5.95 -10.71 -5.07
C TYR A 30 -7.31 -10.00 -5.20
N TRP A 31 -7.42 -9.07 -6.16
CA TRP A 31 -8.67 -8.34 -6.38
C TRP A 31 -9.82 -9.27 -6.75
N GLU A 32 -9.58 -10.25 -7.62
CA GLU A 32 -10.56 -11.28 -7.98
C GLU A 32 -11.04 -12.08 -6.76
N SER A 33 -10.11 -12.48 -5.89
CA SER A 33 -10.42 -13.18 -4.64
C SER A 33 -11.31 -12.33 -3.72
N VAL A 34 -10.98 -11.05 -3.52
CA VAL A 34 -11.76 -10.16 -2.65
C VAL A 34 -13.17 -9.94 -3.22
N ARG A 35 -13.32 -9.71 -4.53
CA ARG A 35 -14.64 -9.57 -5.18
C ARG A 35 -15.49 -10.83 -5.02
N ALA A 36 -14.88 -12.00 -5.16
CA ALA A 36 -15.57 -13.28 -4.99
C ALA A 36 -16.05 -13.47 -3.53
N LYS A 37 -15.20 -13.16 -2.54
CA LYS A 37 -15.56 -13.21 -1.11
C LYS A 37 -16.69 -12.24 -0.75
N ALA A 38 -16.66 -11.02 -1.29
CA ALA A 38 -17.62 -9.97 -1.01
C ALA A 38 -19.06 -10.29 -1.50
N ARG A 39 -19.26 -11.38 -2.27
CA ARG A 39 -20.55 -11.75 -2.87
C ARG A 39 -21.20 -10.58 -3.62
N ILE A 40 -20.50 -10.04 -4.61
CA ILE A 40 -21.09 -9.23 -5.70
C ILE A 40 -21.98 -10.15 -6.58
N GLY A 41 -23.06 -10.64 -5.99
CA GLY A 41 -24.03 -11.56 -6.59
C GLY A 41 -25.43 -11.46 -5.96
N ARG A 42 -25.64 -10.59 -4.97
CA ARG A 42 -26.99 -10.32 -4.41
C ARG A 42 -27.31 -8.83 -4.19
N LEU A 43 -26.35 -7.92 -4.37
CA LEU A 43 -26.55 -6.46 -4.23
C LEU A 43 -26.40 -5.66 -5.55
N ALA A 44 -25.85 -6.26 -6.60
CA ALA A 44 -25.66 -5.59 -7.90
C ALA A 44 -26.98 -5.16 -8.60
N VAL A 45 -28.13 -5.71 -8.17
CA VAL A 45 -29.45 -5.33 -8.70
C VAL A 45 -29.93 -3.98 -8.15
N TYR A 46 -29.30 -3.42 -7.10
CA TYR A 46 -29.78 -2.17 -6.47
C TYR A 46 -28.87 -0.95 -6.67
N MET A 47 -27.64 -1.11 -7.18
CA MET A 47 -26.71 0.01 -7.38
C MET A 47 -26.06 -0.11 -8.76
N GLY A 48 -26.51 0.72 -9.70
CA GLY A 48 -26.11 0.69 -11.12
C GLY A 48 -24.66 1.07 -11.39
N THR A 49 -23.71 0.22 -11.01
CA THR A 49 -22.26 0.41 -11.22
C THR A 49 -21.61 -0.95 -11.48
N ASP A 50 -21.51 -1.35 -12.75
CA ASP A 50 -21.00 -2.69 -13.14
C ASP A 50 -19.75 -2.64 -14.03
N LEU A 51 -19.03 -1.51 -14.09
CA LEU A 51 -17.77 -1.41 -14.86
C LEU A 51 -16.57 -0.97 -14.01
N SER A 52 -16.76 -0.13 -12.98
CA SER A 52 -15.65 0.26 -12.08
C SER A 52 -15.18 -0.90 -11.20
N ALA A 53 -16.04 -1.90 -10.94
CA ALA A 53 -15.69 -3.07 -10.15
C ALA A 53 -14.78 -4.06 -10.90
N ALA A 54 -14.62 -3.95 -12.23
CA ALA A 54 -13.86 -4.89 -13.04
C ALA A 54 -12.33 -4.69 -12.96
N VAL A 55 -11.88 -3.45 -12.78
CA VAL A 55 -10.46 -3.08 -12.71
C VAL A 55 -10.01 -3.08 -11.25
N ALA A 56 -8.78 -3.54 -10.99
CA ALA A 56 -8.21 -3.45 -9.65
C ALA A 56 -8.04 -1.98 -9.23
N PRO A 57 -8.33 -1.62 -7.98
CA PRO A 57 -8.01 -0.29 -7.47
C PRO A 57 -6.49 -0.04 -7.48
N PRO A 58 -6.03 1.21 -7.32
CA PRO A 58 -4.62 1.52 -7.13
C PRO A 58 -3.99 0.65 -6.04
N ALA A 59 -2.75 0.24 -6.27
CA ALA A 59 -1.98 -0.58 -5.34
C ALA A 59 -0.66 0.10 -5.01
N TRP A 60 -0.36 0.21 -3.72
CA TRP A 60 0.82 0.93 -3.21
C TRP A 60 1.26 0.38 -1.85
N SER A 61 2.48 0.68 -1.44
CA SER A 61 3.07 0.34 -0.13
C SER A 61 3.32 1.59 0.69
N PHE A 62 3.27 1.47 2.02
CA PHE A 62 3.66 2.57 2.91
C PHE A 62 5.17 2.79 2.92
N GLY A 63 5.57 4.02 3.27
CA GLY A 63 6.98 4.38 3.46
C GLY A 63 7.79 4.38 2.17
N ASP A 64 9.09 4.62 2.31
CA ASP A 64 10.04 4.74 1.20
C ASP A 64 11.06 3.58 1.13
N ASP A 65 10.92 2.56 1.99
CA ASP A 65 11.74 1.35 1.98
C ASP A 65 10.93 0.09 2.33
N PRO A 66 11.36 -1.11 1.86
CA PRO A 66 10.63 -2.36 2.09
C PRO A 66 10.37 -2.72 3.56
N ARG A 67 11.31 -2.42 4.46
CA ARG A 67 11.19 -2.75 5.88
C ARG A 67 10.12 -1.88 6.53
N LEU A 68 10.10 -0.59 6.20
CA LEU A 68 9.07 0.33 6.67
C LEU A 68 7.69 -0.03 6.10
N ALA A 69 7.61 -0.45 4.83
CA ALA A 69 6.38 -0.94 4.22
C ALA A 69 5.78 -2.13 5.00
N ASP A 70 6.60 -3.13 5.33
CA ASP A 70 6.17 -4.31 6.11
C ASP A 70 5.69 -3.93 7.52
N GLU A 71 6.42 -3.04 8.19
CA GLU A 71 6.11 -2.57 9.54
C GLU A 71 4.74 -1.86 9.59
N LEU A 72 4.55 -0.87 8.72
CA LEU A 72 3.32 -0.06 8.68
C LEU A 72 2.12 -0.87 8.20
N LEU A 73 2.32 -1.76 7.22
CA LEU A 73 1.29 -2.72 6.84
C LEU A 73 0.89 -3.62 8.02
N GLY A 74 1.84 -4.09 8.83
CA GLY A 74 1.57 -4.83 10.05
C GLY A 74 0.69 -4.06 11.04
N HIS A 75 0.88 -2.75 11.17
CA HIS A 75 0.02 -1.89 11.97
C HIS A 75 -1.40 -1.80 11.39
N VAL A 76 -1.57 -1.74 10.08
CA VAL A 76 -2.90 -1.78 9.44
C VAL A 76 -3.59 -3.12 9.69
N LEU A 77 -2.88 -4.23 9.48
CA LEU A 77 -3.44 -5.58 9.63
C LEU A 77 -3.88 -5.90 11.07
N THR A 78 -3.27 -5.26 12.07
CA THR A 78 -3.66 -5.38 13.48
C THR A 78 -4.74 -4.37 13.90
N GLY A 79 -5.15 -3.47 13.00
CA GLY A 79 -6.10 -2.39 13.28
C GLY A 79 -5.51 -1.23 14.08
N ARG A 80 -4.18 -1.21 14.28
CA ARG A 80 -3.47 -0.14 14.99
C ARG A 80 -3.36 1.13 14.14
N LYS A 81 -3.05 0.98 12.83
CA LYS A 81 -2.98 2.10 11.87
C LYS A 81 -4.27 2.15 11.05
N THR A 82 -4.95 3.29 11.11
CA THR A 82 -6.23 3.57 10.44
C THR A 82 -6.25 4.91 9.73
N ALA A 83 -5.09 5.57 9.67
CA ALA A 83 -4.89 6.84 9.00
C ALA A 83 -3.51 6.89 8.33
N THR A 84 -3.38 7.76 7.34
CA THR A 84 -2.12 8.07 6.66
C THR A 84 -2.10 9.55 6.29
N SER A 85 -0.91 10.14 6.22
CA SER A 85 -0.72 11.51 5.78
C SER A 85 0.21 11.60 4.58
N THR A 86 0.02 12.64 3.77
CA THR A 86 0.83 12.95 2.61
C THR A 86 0.92 14.46 2.48
N ALA A 87 2.11 15.01 2.27
CA ALA A 87 2.22 16.45 2.05
C ALA A 87 1.55 16.80 0.72
N LEU A 88 0.76 17.87 0.68
CA LEU A 88 -0.03 18.24 -0.50
C LEU A 88 0.84 18.39 -1.77
N VAL A 89 2.07 18.85 -1.60
CA VAL A 89 3.04 19.01 -2.69
C VAL A 89 3.47 17.68 -3.33
N GLU A 90 3.37 16.55 -2.62
CA GLU A 90 3.69 15.23 -3.16
C GLU A 90 2.74 14.81 -4.29
N PHE A 91 1.51 15.30 -4.29
CA PHE A 91 0.52 14.98 -5.32
C PHE A 91 0.83 15.66 -6.67
N GLY A 92 1.50 16.81 -6.69
CA GLY A 92 1.71 17.58 -7.92
C GLY A 92 0.38 17.88 -8.64
N ASP A 93 0.21 17.33 -9.85
CA ASP A 93 -1.02 17.45 -10.66
C ASP A 93 -2.00 16.27 -10.47
N GLU A 94 -1.65 15.29 -9.63
CA GLU A 94 -2.51 14.14 -9.34
C GLU A 94 -3.73 14.55 -8.52
N ALA A 95 -4.84 13.83 -8.73
CA ALA A 95 -6.07 14.10 -7.99
C ALA A 95 -5.93 13.65 -6.54
N LEU A 96 -6.44 14.46 -5.62
CA LEU A 96 -6.53 14.08 -4.21
C LEU A 96 -7.41 12.83 -4.03
N PRO A 97 -7.12 12.01 -3.00
CA PRO A 97 -7.94 10.88 -2.63
C PRO A 97 -9.38 11.31 -2.32
N ARG A 98 -10.34 10.41 -2.52
CA ARG A 98 -11.75 10.65 -2.24
C ARG A 98 -12.32 9.64 -1.26
N VAL A 99 -13.23 10.11 -0.41
CA VAL A 99 -14.02 9.23 0.45
C VAL A 99 -14.75 8.17 -0.38
N GLY A 100 -14.62 6.92 0.04
CA GLY A 100 -15.15 5.75 -0.63
C GLY A 100 -14.19 5.09 -1.63
N GLU A 101 -13.05 5.70 -1.94
CA GLU A 101 -12.03 5.07 -2.79
C GLU A 101 -11.42 3.84 -2.12
N LEU A 102 -11.11 2.86 -2.97
CA LEU A 102 -10.46 1.63 -2.58
C LEU A 102 -8.97 1.71 -2.93
N ALA A 103 -8.14 1.09 -2.10
CA ALA A 103 -6.73 0.88 -2.39
C ALA A 103 -6.29 -0.52 -1.93
N ILE A 104 -5.38 -1.14 -2.68
CA ILE A 104 -4.71 -2.37 -2.29
C ILE A 104 -3.37 -2.02 -1.66
N LEU A 105 -3.15 -2.45 -0.42
CA LEU A 105 -1.87 -2.27 0.26
C LEU A 105 -0.94 -3.43 -0.07
N LEU A 106 0.29 -3.08 -0.44
CA LEU A 106 1.37 -4.00 -0.74
C LEU A 106 2.33 -4.14 0.45
N ASP A 107 2.95 -5.30 0.60
CA ASP A 107 4.12 -5.48 1.48
C ASP A 107 5.41 -4.97 0.83
N GLY A 108 6.52 -4.97 1.58
CA GLY A 108 7.83 -4.51 1.12
C GLY A 108 8.42 -5.34 -0.03
N ALA A 109 7.89 -6.55 -0.25
CA ALA A 109 8.23 -7.38 -1.41
C ALA A 109 7.26 -7.18 -2.59
N GLY A 110 6.29 -6.26 -2.46
CA GLY A 110 5.34 -5.91 -3.50
C GLY A 110 4.14 -6.84 -3.63
N HIS A 111 3.89 -7.73 -2.66
CA HIS A 111 2.72 -8.61 -2.69
C HIS A 111 1.50 -7.90 -2.10
N PRO A 112 0.30 -8.10 -2.66
CA PRO A 112 -0.92 -7.51 -2.12
C PRO A 112 -1.39 -8.20 -0.84
N ARG A 113 -1.61 -7.41 0.22
CA ARG A 113 -1.88 -7.91 1.58
C ARG A 113 -3.15 -7.37 2.22
N ALA A 114 -3.68 -6.25 1.75
CA ALA A 114 -4.93 -5.73 2.28
C ALA A 114 -5.72 -4.92 1.24
N LEU A 115 -7.03 -4.88 1.39
CA LEU A 115 -7.91 -3.91 0.74
C LEU A 115 -8.40 -2.93 1.80
N VAL A 116 -8.19 -1.63 1.58
CA VAL A 116 -8.70 -0.55 2.44
C VAL A 116 -9.68 0.33 1.68
N ARG A 117 -10.52 1.04 2.43
CA ARG A 117 -11.41 2.08 1.91
C ARG A 117 -11.19 3.39 2.66
N THR A 118 -10.97 4.48 1.92
CA THR A 118 -10.87 5.82 2.51
C THR A 118 -12.24 6.25 3.06
N THR A 119 -12.28 6.65 4.32
CA THR A 119 -13.49 7.04 5.06
C THR A 119 -13.57 8.53 5.34
N ALA A 120 -12.44 9.23 5.39
CA ALA A 120 -12.36 10.68 5.50
C ALA A 120 -11.11 11.19 4.78
N VAL A 121 -11.21 12.39 4.20
CA VAL A 121 -10.09 13.14 3.63
C VAL A 121 -10.23 14.58 4.10
N GLU A 122 -9.16 15.13 4.66
CA GLU A 122 -9.07 16.54 5.04
C GLU A 122 -7.70 17.09 4.67
N THR A 123 -7.61 18.40 4.42
CA THR A 123 -6.33 19.09 4.22
C THR A 123 -6.19 20.11 5.33
N VAL A 124 -5.11 19.99 6.10
CA VAL A 124 -4.80 20.87 7.24
C VAL A 124 -3.35 21.33 7.17
N ARG A 125 -2.99 22.35 7.95
CA ARG A 125 -1.59 22.72 8.12
C ARG A 125 -0.87 21.71 9.01
N PHE A 126 0.42 21.53 8.80
CA PHE A 126 1.26 20.62 9.58
C PHE A 126 1.19 20.90 11.10
N ASP A 127 1.10 22.18 11.49
CA ASP A 127 0.96 22.60 12.88
C ASP A 127 -0.45 22.38 13.48
N GLU A 128 -1.45 22.11 12.63
CA GLU A 128 -2.85 21.88 12.98
C GLU A 128 -3.24 20.40 13.06
N VAL A 129 -2.34 19.49 12.68
CA VAL A 129 -2.55 18.05 12.91
C VAL A 129 -2.66 17.79 14.41
N ASP A 130 -3.73 17.11 14.81
CA ASP A 130 -4.08 16.86 16.20
C ASP A 130 -3.59 15.50 16.72
N GLU A 131 -3.65 15.34 18.05
CA GLU A 131 -3.23 14.11 18.74
C GLU A 131 -4.08 12.90 18.34
N ALA A 132 -5.36 13.11 18.01
CA ALA A 132 -6.27 12.03 17.63
C ALA A 132 -5.93 11.46 16.25
N PHE A 133 -5.45 12.31 15.33
CA PHE A 133 -4.93 11.89 14.04
C PHE A 133 -3.58 11.19 14.19
N ALA A 134 -2.64 11.77 14.93
CA ALA A 134 -1.33 11.14 15.20
C ALA A 134 -1.48 9.73 15.81
N ALA A 135 -2.40 9.56 16.77
CA ALA A 135 -2.68 8.25 17.34
C ALA A 135 -3.31 7.26 16.34
N ALA A 136 -4.11 7.76 15.38
CA ALA A 136 -4.73 6.93 14.35
C ALA A 136 -3.75 6.50 13.24
N GLU A 137 -2.68 7.26 13.00
CA GLU A 137 -1.54 6.83 12.19
C GLU A 137 -0.83 5.62 12.79
N GLY A 138 -0.95 5.42 14.11
CA GLY A 138 -0.59 4.17 14.76
C GLY A 138 0.92 3.92 14.92
N GLU A 139 1.76 4.91 14.61
CA GLU A 139 3.22 4.78 14.60
C GLU A 139 3.85 5.10 15.96
N ASP A 140 5.07 4.62 16.19
CA ASP A 140 5.89 4.87 17.38
C ASP A 140 5.14 4.72 18.73
N ASP A 141 5.13 5.79 19.53
CA ASP A 141 4.50 5.90 20.84
C ASP A 141 3.09 6.52 20.80
N LEU A 142 2.53 6.70 19.58
CA LEU A 142 1.22 7.30 19.32
C LEU A 142 1.10 8.79 19.70
N SER A 143 2.20 9.45 20.03
CA SER A 143 2.19 10.86 20.39
C SER A 143 2.26 11.79 19.18
N LEU A 144 1.63 12.97 19.28
CA LEU A 144 1.77 14.04 18.30
C LEU A 144 3.23 14.53 18.18
N GLY A 145 3.99 14.46 19.28
CA GLY A 145 5.40 14.82 19.29
C GLY A 145 6.23 13.91 18.39
N SER A 146 6.11 12.59 18.55
CA SER A 146 6.78 11.61 17.68
C SER A 146 6.31 11.75 16.24
N TRP A 147 5.00 11.91 16.03
CA TRP A 147 4.43 12.08 14.69
C TRP A 147 5.08 13.26 13.95
N ARG A 148 5.17 14.44 14.59
CA ARG A 148 5.80 15.62 13.99
C ARG A 148 7.28 15.38 13.68
N GLU A 149 8.02 14.82 14.64
CA GLU A 149 9.45 14.56 14.47
C GLU A 149 9.72 13.60 13.29
N GLN A 150 9.01 12.47 13.23
CA GLN A 150 9.23 11.48 12.17
C GLN A 150 8.78 11.99 10.81
N HIS A 151 7.64 12.69 10.73
CA HIS A 151 7.15 13.23 9.46
C HIS A 151 8.04 14.35 8.93
N GLU A 152 8.60 15.21 9.79
CA GLU A 152 9.63 16.16 9.37
C GLU A 152 10.88 15.43 8.83
N ILE A 153 11.34 14.35 9.47
CA ILE A 153 12.49 13.57 8.99
C ILE A 153 12.18 12.92 7.64
N TYR A 154 10.99 12.32 7.50
CA TYR A 154 10.51 11.68 6.28
C TYR A 154 10.44 12.70 5.13
N TRP A 155 9.67 13.77 5.28
CA TRP A 155 9.49 14.76 4.22
C TRP A 155 10.78 15.51 3.89
N ARG A 156 11.66 15.73 4.88
CA ARG A 156 13.00 16.29 4.59
C ARG A 156 13.81 15.38 3.66
N ARG A 157 13.61 14.07 3.75
CA ARG A 157 14.28 13.06 2.91
C ARG A 157 13.65 12.97 1.53
N VAL A 158 12.31 12.95 1.43
CA VAL A 158 11.60 12.75 0.15
C VAL A 158 11.37 14.04 -0.64
N LEU A 159 11.23 15.19 0.04
CA LEU A 159 10.98 16.50 -0.59
C LEU A 159 12.19 17.45 -0.57
N GLY A 160 13.12 17.25 0.36
CA GLY A 160 14.31 18.10 0.53
C GLY A 160 14.29 18.97 1.80
N ARG A 161 15.41 19.64 2.07
CA ARG A 161 15.71 20.27 3.39
C ARG A 161 14.77 21.40 3.83
N ASP A 162 14.12 22.08 2.89
CA ASP A 162 13.37 23.32 3.14
C ASP A 162 11.87 23.19 2.84
N THR A 163 11.34 21.96 2.72
CA THR A 163 10.00 21.75 2.15
C THR A 163 8.87 21.58 3.17
N VAL A 164 9.19 21.38 4.46
CA VAL A 164 8.16 21.30 5.51
C VAL A 164 8.40 22.35 6.59
N ASP A 165 7.38 23.18 6.78
CA ASP A 165 7.26 24.20 7.81
C ASP A 165 5.86 24.11 8.45
N PRO A 166 5.58 24.83 9.56
CA PRO A 166 4.29 24.78 10.24
C PRO A 166 3.06 24.99 9.34
N SER A 167 3.20 25.76 8.26
CA SER A 167 2.13 26.08 7.32
C SER A 167 1.98 25.10 6.16
N THR A 168 2.88 24.13 6.02
CA THR A 168 2.81 23.11 4.96
C THR A 168 1.47 22.38 5.03
N GLU A 169 0.77 22.33 3.91
CA GLU A 169 -0.51 21.62 3.81
C GLU A 169 -0.29 20.12 3.73
N ILE A 170 -0.96 19.39 4.62
CA ILE A 170 -0.92 17.94 4.73
C ILE A 170 -2.32 17.41 4.41
N VAL A 171 -2.40 16.47 3.48
CA VAL A 171 -3.59 15.70 3.20
C VAL A 171 -3.63 14.54 4.19
N LEU A 172 -4.67 14.51 4.99
CA LEU A 172 -4.92 13.49 6.00
C LEU A 172 -6.02 12.57 5.48
N GLU A 173 -5.73 11.27 5.44
CA GLU A 173 -6.69 10.23 5.11
C GLU A 173 -6.97 9.36 6.31
N ARG A 174 -8.24 9.08 6.56
CA ARG A 174 -8.66 7.96 7.42
C ARG A 174 -9.20 6.86 6.54
N PHE A 175 -8.96 5.61 6.93
CA PHE A 175 -9.41 4.46 6.17
C PHE A 175 -9.85 3.32 7.10
N GLU A 176 -10.58 2.37 6.53
CA GLU A 176 -10.94 1.12 7.17
C GLU A 176 -10.39 -0.07 6.38
N LEU A 177 -9.99 -1.12 7.08
CA LEU A 177 -9.58 -2.39 6.50
C LEU A 177 -10.82 -3.22 6.12
N LEU A 178 -10.93 -3.59 4.85
CA LEU A 178 -12.05 -4.37 4.32
C LEU A 178 -11.74 -5.88 4.20
N ASP A 179 -10.53 -6.23 3.73
CA ASP A 179 -10.09 -7.63 3.61
C ASP A 179 -8.59 -7.71 3.92
N PRO A 180 -8.18 -8.52 4.92
CA PRO A 180 -6.78 -8.87 5.12
C PRO A 180 -6.41 -10.15 4.37
N ARG A 181 -5.21 -10.18 3.79
CA ARG A 181 -4.53 -11.39 3.33
C ARG A 181 -3.37 -11.71 4.27
N VAL A 182 -3.70 -12.50 5.28
CA VAL A 182 -2.71 -13.13 6.14
C VAL A 182 -2.16 -14.33 5.38
N GLY A 183 -0.91 -14.22 4.94
CA GLY A 183 -0.11 -15.32 4.38
C GLY A 183 0.75 -15.93 5.47
#